data_AF-A0A5B2XMB3-F1
#
_entry.id   AF-A0A5B2XMB3-F1
#
_cell.length_a   1.000
_cell.length_b   1.000
_cell.length_c   1.000
_cell.angle_alpha   90.00
_cell.angle_beta   90.00
_cell.angle_gamma   90.00
#
_symmetry.space_group_name_H-M   'P 1'
#
loop_
_entity.id
_entity.type
_entity.pdbx_description
1 polymer ?
#
loop_
_entity_poly.entity_id
_entity_poly.type
_entity_poly.pdbx_seq_one_letter_code
_entity_poly.pdbx_strand_id
1 'polypeptide(L)'
;MADAGVTVEEVRARFLAFAEREAAGFSPLYEHLALHIAEDPEVAGLLTSAQPGFAMPTLLLAVAHRLVQAEPVHPLADYYPTLSGSFGVDGRTWPLFREFLLERADKARALVAARTTQTNEVRRAALLYPAVALAAKQARGPVALLEVGCSAGLLLGLDRYGYRYQTEQAGQLAAGPTKTALGLHCALELAPGAELPVVPKKLTVAARIGLDRAPVDAQDEDELAWLEACVWADQPERARLLRLAATVQRKDQPRLVAGDAVDDLAGAAALAEDDLPLVVITSHVLSYLSRERRAEFLVALGELAARRPLWWVSVDGYSATLEPLLPGRDDLTEVAGRPAFGVLGLTHWSKGAPVARALARTGLHGQRLEWLAG
;
A
#
# COMPACT_ATOMS: atom_id res chain seq x y z
N MET A 1 -26.72 -16.94 1.85
CA MET A 1 -26.12 -17.93 2.78
C MET A 1 -25.60 -17.15 3.96
N ALA A 2 -26.05 -17.45 5.19
CA ALA A 2 -25.49 -16.81 6.38
C ALA A 2 -24.00 -17.12 6.41
N ASP A 3 -23.18 -16.07 6.47
CA ASP A 3 -21.72 -16.19 6.47
C ASP A 3 -21.31 -16.92 7.76
N ALA A 4 -20.88 -18.18 7.63
CA ALA A 4 -20.35 -18.90 8.76
C ALA A 4 -19.03 -18.22 9.13
N GLY A 5 -18.99 -17.58 10.30
CA GLY A 5 -17.79 -16.93 10.80
C GLY A 5 -16.59 -17.88 10.77
N VAL A 6 -15.40 -17.32 10.60
CA VAL A 6 -14.15 -18.09 10.55
C VAL A 6 -13.97 -18.94 11.82
N THR A 7 -13.59 -20.20 11.66
CA THR A 7 -13.32 -21.10 12.78
C THR A 7 -11.93 -20.84 13.37
N VAL A 8 -11.71 -21.27 14.62
CA VAL A 8 -10.39 -21.14 15.27
C VAL A 8 -9.34 -21.97 14.53
N GLU A 9 -9.71 -23.16 14.04
CA GLU A 9 -8.84 -24.03 13.25
C GLU A 9 -8.39 -23.37 11.94
N GLU A 10 -9.29 -22.69 11.24
CA GLU A 10 -8.95 -21.92 10.04
C GLU A 10 -8.01 -20.76 10.37
N VAL A 11 -8.24 -20.04 11.47
CA VAL A 11 -7.34 -18.98 11.93
C VAL A 11 -5.94 -19.54 12.20
N ARG A 12 -5.85 -20.65 12.94
CA ARG A 12 -4.56 -21.29 13.27
C ARG A 12 -3.81 -21.72 12.00
N ALA A 13 -4.51 -22.31 11.02
CA ALA A 13 -3.92 -22.68 9.74
C ALA A 13 -3.40 -21.44 8.96
N ARG A 14 -4.12 -20.30 9.01
CA ARG A 14 -3.66 -19.04 8.42
C ARG A 14 -2.40 -18.51 9.09
N PHE A 15 -2.32 -18.59 10.42
CA PHE A 15 -1.11 -18.17 11.16
C PHE A 15 0.10 -19.02 10.81
N LEU A 16 -0.05 -20.34 10.70
CA LEU A 16 1.03 -21.22 10.27
C LEU A 16 1.51 -20.87 8.86
N ALA A 17 0.57 -20.71 7.91
CA ALA A 17 0.90 -20.32 6.55
C ALA A 17 1.58 -18.94 6.47
N PHE A 18 1.11 -17.97 7.25
CA PHE A 18 1.72 -16.64 7.34
C PHE A 18 3.14 -16.70 7.91
N ALA A 19 3.36 -17.48 8.97
CA ALA A 19 4.69 -17.68 9.54
C ALA A 19 5.67 -18.21 8.50
N GLU A 20 5.31 -19.29 7.81
CA GLU A 20 6.18 -20.00 6.86
C GLU A 20 6.41 -19.25 5.54
N ARG A 21 5.41 -18.52 5.05
CA ARG A 21 5.40 -17.98 3.68
C ARG A 21 5.58 -16.47 3.61
N GLU A 22 5.23 -15.74 4.66
CA GLU A 22 5.22 -14.27 4.66
C GLU A 22 6.20 -13.69 5.68
N ALA A 23 6.16 -14.16 6.93
CA ALA A 23 7.01 -13.62 7.99
C ALA A 23 8.45 -14.17 7.96
N ALA A 24 8.62 -15.44 7.58
CA ALA A 24 9.91 -16.12 7.55
C ALA A 24 10.97 -15.34 6.75
N GLY A 25 12.09 -15.02 7.41
CA GLY A 25 13.19 -14.26 6.82
C GLY A 25 12.94 -12.76 6.65
N PHE A 26 11.76 -12.25 7.00
CA PHE A 26 11.40 -10.83 6.90
C PHE A 26 11.10 -10.18 8.27
N SER A 27 10.53 -10.93 9.23
CA SER A 27 10.13 -10.42 10.53
C SER A 27 10.27 -11.52 11.60
N PRO A 28 11.43 -11.61 12.27
CA PRO A 28 11.67 -12.64 13.28
C PRO A 28 10.64 -12.61 14.41
N LEU A 29 10.17 -11.43 14.83
CA LEU A 29 9.15 -11.33 15.87
C LEU A 29 7.82 -11.91 15.39
N TYR A 30 7.34 -11.49 14.22
CA TYR A 30 6.02 -11.95 13.75
C TYR A 30 6.04 -13.41 13.30
N GLU A 31 7.16 -13.92 12.80
CA GLU A 31 7.35 -15.35 12.55
C GLU A 31 7.20 -16.14 13.86
N HIS A 32 7.94 -15.75 14.90
CA HIS A 32 7.88 -16.40 16.20
C HIS A 32 6.47 -16.36 16.80
N LEU A 33 5.85 -15.17 16.83
CA LEU A 33 4.50 -15.01 17.38
C LEU A 33 3.47 -15.81 16.58
N ALA A 34 3.54 -15.79 15.25
CA ALA A 34 2.58 -16.51 14.40
C ALA A 34 2.65 -18.03 14.58
N LEU A 35 3.86 -18.61 14.71
CA LEU A 35 4.04 -20.03 15.00
C LEU A 35 3.37 -20.42 16.32
N HIS A 36 3.54 -19.63 17.37
CA HIS A 36 2.95 -19.93 18.67
C HIS A 36 1.42 -19.69 18.69
N ILE A 37 0.93 -18.66 18.00
CA ILE A 37 -0.52 -18.42 17.86
C ILE A 37 -1.18 -19.58 17.11
N ALA A 38 -0.51 -20.19 16.12
CA ALA A 38 -1.03 -21.36 15.42
C ALA A 38 -1.20 -22.58 16.35
N GLU A 39 -0.50 -22.63 17.48
CA GLU A 39 -0.60 -23.70 18.48
C GLU A 39 -1.53 -23.35 19.65
N ASP A 40 -1.89 -22.08 19.84
CA ASP A 40 -2.71 -21.59 20.95
C ASP A 40 -4.14 -21.19 20.52
N PRO A 41 -5.16 -22.03 20.79
CA PRO A 41 -6.54 -21.75 20.39
C PRO A 41 -7.18 -20.57 21.12
N GLU A 42 -6.71 -20.20 22.32
CA GLU A 42 -7.27 -19.06 23.07
C GLU A 42 -6.88 -17.75 22.39
N VAL A 43 -5.59 -17.60 22.05
CA VAL A 43 -5.07 -16.41 21.37
C VAL A 43 -5.58 -16.35 19.92
N ALA A 44 -5.51 -17.46 19.18
CA ALA A 44 -6.08 -17.54 17.83
C ALA A 44 -7.57 -17.19 17.82
N GLY A 45 -8.31 -17.64 18.84
CA GLY A 45 -9.73 -17.35 19.02
C GLY A 45 -10.08 -15.88 19.21
N LEU A 46 -9.12 -14.97 19.42
CA LEU A 46 -9.38 -13.52 19.40
C LEU A 46 -9.76 -13.04 17.99
N LEU A 47 -9.15 -13.61 16.95
CA LEU A 47 -9.32 -13.18 15.57
C LEU A 47 -10.67 -13.60 14.95
N THR A 48 -11.41 -14.51 15.57
CA THR A 48 -12.74 -14.94 15.09
C THR A 48 -13.81 -13.85 15.21
N SER A 49 -13.52 -12.77 15.94
CA SER A 49 -14.37 -11.58 16.03
C SER A 49 -14.20 -10.61 14.84
N ALA A 50 -13.31 -10.92 13.89
CA ALA A 50 -13.04 -10.05 12.76
C ALA A 50 -14.24 -9.96 11.82
N GLN A 51 -14.33 -8.86 11.08
CA GLN A 51 -15.29 -8.72 9.99
C GLN A 51 -15.11 -9.85 8.95
N PRO A 52 -16.20 -10.29 8.29
CA PRO A 52 -16.14 -11.22 7.16
C PRO A 52 -15.02 -10.90 6.18
N GLY A 53 -14.16 -11.89 5.91
CA GLY A 53 -13.03 -11.75 5.00
C GLY A 53 -11.78 -11.04 5.57
N PHE A 54 -11.83 -10.50 6.80
CA PHE A 54 -10.72 -9.75 7.42
C PHE A 54 -9.99 -10.49 8.54
N ALA A 55 -10.36 -11.74 8.82
CA ALA A 55 -9.66 -12.60 9.78
C ALA A 55 -8.27 -13.05 9.27
N MET A 56 -7.36 -12.10 9.13
CA MET A 56 -5.99 -12.29 8.66
C MET A 56 -4.99 -12.19 9.82
N PRO A 57 -3.90 -12.97 9.84
CA PRO A 57 -2.87 -12.91 10.87
C PRO A 57 -2.35 -11.49 11.15
N THR A 58 -2.17 -10.70 10.10
CA THR A 58 -1.74 -9.30 10.17
C THR A 58 -2.67 -8.42 11.01
N LEU A 59 -3.98 -8.72 11.08
CA LEU A 59 -4.93 -7.94 11.88
C LEU A 59 -4.68 -8.14 13.37
N LEU A 60 -4.58 -9.39 13.84
CA LEU A 60 -4.32 -9.64 15.27
C LEU A 60 -2.94 -9.14 15.70
N LEU A 61 -1.94 -9.27 14.83
CA LEU A 61 -0.58 -8.74 15.08
C LEU A 61 -0.59 -7.20 15.16
N ALA A 62 -1.34 -6.52 14.30
CA ALA A 62 -1.55 -5.07 14.39
C ALA A 62 -2.33 -4.67 15.65
N VAL A 63 -3.34 -5.45 16.06
CA VAL A 63 -4.06 -5.24 17.32
C VAL A 63 -3.12 -5.36 18.52
N ALA A 64 -2.31 -6.41 18.58
CA ALA A 64 -1.32 -6.56 19.65
C ALA A 64 -0.31 -5.39 19.64
N HIS A 65 0.18 -4.99 18.46
CA HIS A 65 1.06 -3.83 18.32
C HIS A 65 0.41 -2.54 18.85
N ARG A 66 -0.85 -2.27 18.48
CA ARG A 66 -1.58 -1.07 18.96
C ARG A 66 -1.77 -1.07 20.49
N LEU A 67 -1.98 -2.24 21.08
CA LEU A 67 -2.10 -2.39 22.53
C LEU A 67 -0.74 -2.16 23.23
N VAL A 68 0.35 -2.70 22.70
CA VAL A 68 1.71 -2.44 23.24
C VAL A 68 2.07 -0.96 23.10
N GLN A 69 1.74 -0.32 21.98
CA GLN A 69 1.92 1.11 21.77
C GLN A 69 1.16 1.95 22.82
N ALA A 70 -0.02 1.50 23.27
CA ALA A 70 -0.78 2.18 24.32
C ALA A 70 -0.17 2.01 25.73
N GLU A 71 0.72 1.03 25.92
CA GLU A 71 1.36 0.71 27.20
C GLU A 71 2.89 0.61 27.04
N PRO A 72 3.57 1.71 26.67
CA PRO A 72 4.97 1.69 26.25
C PRO A 72 5.97 1.31 27.36
N VAL A 73 5.53 1.24 28.62
CA VAL A 73 6.35 0.81 29.76
C VAL A 73 6.30 -0.70 30.01
N HIS A 74 5.43 -1.44 29.30
CA HIS A 74 5.33 -2.88 29.45
C HIS A 74 6.57 -3.57 28.86
N PRO A 75 7.14 -4.63 29.49
CA PRO A 75 8.34 -5.32 29.00
C PRO A 75 8.24 -5.86 27.56
N LEU A 76 7.01 -6.10 27.08
CA LEU A 76 6.77 -6.54 25.71
C LEU A 76 7.21 -5.47 24.67
N ALA A 77 7.19 -4.18 25.02
CA ALA A 77 7.63 -3.10 24.14
C ALA A 77 9.12 -3.22 23.75
N ASP A 78 9.95 -3.83 24.61
CA ASP A 78 11.38 -4.04 24.33
C ASP A 78 11.61 -4.99 23.14
N TYR A 79 10.62 -5.81 22.77
CA TYR A 79 10.66 -6.71 21.60
C TYR A 79 10.13 -6.07 20.32
N TYR A 80 9.64 -4.82 20.35
CA TYR A 80 9.07 -4.11 19.19
C TYR A 80 10.01 -3.01 18.69
N PRO A 81 10.83 -3.25 17.64
CA PRO A 81 11.77 -2.27 17.11
C PRO A 81 11.14 -0.93 16.68
N THR A 82 9.93 -0.98 16.12
CA THR A 82 9.11 0.21 15.79
C THR A 82 8.76 1.07 17.00
N LEU A 83 8.77 0.50 18.22
CA LEU A 83 8.55 1.19 19.49
C LEU A 83 9.87 1.46 20.24
N SER A 84 11.01 1.44 19.53
CA SER A 84 12.37 1.57 20.07
C SER A 84 12.87 0.39 20.90
N GLY A 85 12.16 -0.74 20.87
CA GLY A 85 12.64 -2.00 21.42
C GLY A 85 13.92 -2.49 20.71
N SER A 86 14.77 -3.21 21.43
CA SER A 86 16.04 -3.71 20.91
C SER A 86 16.28 -5.19 21.19
N PHE A 87 15.34 -5.85 21.87
CA PHE A 87 15.48 -7.27 22.18
C PHE A 87 15.14 -8.11 20.97
N GLY A 88 15.99 -9.10 20.70
CA GLY A 88 15.63 -10.19 19.81
C GLY A 88 14.67 -11.16 20.50
N VAL A 89 13.99 -11.97 19.69
CA VAL A 89 13.15 -13.05 20.18
C VAL A 89 13.96 -14.00 21.08
N ASP A 90 13.45 -14.23 22.29
CA ASP A 90 13.95 -15.18 23.27
C ASP A 90 12.80 -16.04 23.87
N GLY A 91 13.11 -16.94 24.79
CA GLY A 91 12.12 -17.80 25.43
C GLY A 91 11.05 -17.08 26.28
N ARG A 92 11.20 -15.78 26.55
CA ARG A 92 10.20 -14.97 27.29
C ARG A 92 9.20 -14.28 26.35
N THR A 93 9.55 -14.11 25.08
CA THR A 93 8.74 -13.43 24.06
C THR A 93 7.30 -13.94 24.03
N TRP A 94 7.12 -15.25 23.82
CA TRP A 94 5.78 -15.84 23.73
C TRP A 94 5.01 -15.79 25.06
N PRO A 95 5.55 -16.23 26.22
CA PRO A 95 4.84 -16.11 27.49
C PRO A 95 4.36 -14.68 27.80
N LEU A 96 5.23 -13.68 27.60
CA LEU A 96 4.87 -12.26 27.82
C LEU A 96 3.79 -11.78 26.84
N PHE A 97 3.90 -12.14 25.56
CA PHE A 97 2.91 -11.78 24.55
C PHE A 97 1.54 -12.39 24.86
N ARG A 98 1.53 -13.69 25.16
CA ARG A 98 0.31 -14.45 25.46
C ARG A 98 -0.41 -13.87 26.67
N GLU A 99 0.31 -13.69 27.78
CA GLU A 99 -0.23 -13.09 29.00
C GLU A 99 -0.80 -11.68 28.73
N PHE A 100 0.02 -10.81 28.12
CA PHE A 100 -0.37 -9.44 27.79
C PHE A 100 -1.66 -9.38 26.98
N LEU A 101 -1.77 -10.21 25.94
CA LEU A 101 -2.91 -10.16 25.02
C LEU A 101 -4.17 -10.77 25.63
N LEU A 102 -4.06 -11.86 26.40
CA LEU A 102 -5.20 -12.48 27.06
C LEU A 102 -5.73 -11.66 28.25
N GLU A 103 -4.87 -10.98 29.01
CA GLU A 103 -5.30 -9.97 30.00
C GLU A 103 -6.10 -8.82 29.37
N ARG A 104 -5.87 -8.57 28.07
CA ARG A 104 -6.51 -7.51 27.28
C ARG A 104 -7.49 -8.08 26.25
N ALA A 105 -7.97 -9.32 26.43
CA ALA A 105 -8.76 -10.04 25.43
C ALA A 105 -9.99 -9.26 24.96
N ASP A 106 -10.73 -8.60 25.86
CA ASP A 106 -11.91 -7.81 25.49
C ASP A 106 -11.56 -6.60 24.61
N LYS A 107 -10.47 -5.89 24.95
CA LYS A 107 -9.96 -4.78 24.13
C LYS A 107 -9.47 -5.28 22.78
N ALA A 108 -8.78 -6.42 22.76
CA ALA A 108 -8.29 -7.04 21.53
C ALA A 108 -9.45 -7.43 20.60
N ARG A 109 -10.50 -8.09 21.12
CA ARG A 109 -11.71 -8.45 20.37
C ARG A 109 -12.43 -7.21 19.83
N ALA A 110 -12.55 -6.16 20.64
CA ALA A 110 -13.16 -4.91 20.20
C ALA A 110 -12.40 -4.29 19.02
N LEU A 111 -11.06 -4.25 19.08
CA LEU A 111 -10.23 -3.76 17.98
C LEU A 111 -10.32 -4.66 16.74
N VAL A 112 -10.27 -5.98 16.91
CA VAL A 112 -10.41 -6.95 15.81
C VAL A 112 -11.75 -6.78 15.08
N ALA A 113 -12.85 -6.56 15.82
CA ALA A 113 -14.17 -6.36 15.22
C ALA A 113 -14.29 -5.01 14.49
N ALA A 114 -13.69 -3.96 15.06
CA ALA A 114 -13.84 -2.59 14.56
C ALA A 114 -12.89 -2.24 13.41
N ARG A 115 -11.74 -2.93 13.29
CA ARG A 115 -10.65 -2.53 12.39
C ARG A 115 -10.35 -3.57 11.32
N THR A 116 -9.73 -3.11 10.25
CA THR A 116 -9.08 -3.95 9.23
C THR A 116 -7.62 -3.53 9.09
N THR A 117 -6.75 -4.44 8.68
CA THR A 117 -5.35 -4.11 8.37
C THR A 117 -5.30 -3.09 7.23
N GLN A 118 -4.53 -2.01 7.41
CA GLN A 118 -4.36 -0.95 6.42
C GLN A 118 -2.91 -0.97 5.90
N THR A 119 -2.74 -1.02 4.57
CA THR A 119 -1.40 -0.98 3.96
C THR A 119 -1.22 0.33 3.19
N ASN A 120 -0.69 1.36 3.85
CA ASN A 120 -0.35 2.63 3.19
C ASN A 120 1.17 2.78 3.00
N GLU A 121 1.72 2.06 2.01
CA GLU A 121 3.17 1.97 1.79
C GLU A 121 3.74 3.20 1.06
N VAL A 122 4.28 4.16 1.82
CA VAL A 122 4.84 5.42 1.32
C VAL A 122 5.92 5.22 0.24
N ARG A 123 6.76 4.17 0.35
CA ARG A 123 7.82 3.92 -0.63
C ARG A 123 7.29 3.64 -2.03
N ARG A 124 6.03 3.20 -2.19
CA ARG A 124 5.41 3.03 -3.52
C ARG A 124 5.31 4.34 -4.30
N ALA A 125 5.40 5.50 -3.63
CA ALA A 125 5.53 6.78 -4.31
C ALA A 125 6.77 6.83 -5.22
N ALA A 126 7.85 6.12 -4.89
CA ALA A 126 9.04 6.03 -5.76
C ALA A 126 8.78 5.25 -7.04
N LEU A 127 7.85 4.30 -7.04
CA LEU A 127 7.41 3.58 -8.23
C LEU A 127 6.48 4.45 -9.09
N LEU A 128 5.58 5.17 -8.44
CA LEU A 128 4.54 5.96 -9.11
C LEU A 128 5.07 7.26 -9.72
N TYR A 129 6.03 7.91 -9.05
CA TYR A 129 6.50 9.24 -9.43
C TYR A 129 6.98 9.36 -10.89
N PRO A 130 7.78 8.43 -11.45
CA PRO A 130 8.15 8.48 -12.87
C PRO A 130 6.96 8.42 -13.82
N ALA A 131 5.96 7.56 -13.54
CA ALA A 131 4.77 7.41 -14.38
C ALA A 131 3.84 8.63 -14.29
N VAL A 132 3.62 9.16 -13.08
CA VAL A 132 2.83 10.38 -12.88
C VAL A 132 3.51 11.59 -13.54
N ALA A 133 4.84 11.68 -13.47
CA ALA A 133 5.59 12.71 -14.17
C ALA A 133 5.47 12.61 -15.70
N LEU A 134 5.47 11.38 -16.25
CA LEU A 134 5.20 11.16 -17.67
C LEU A 134 3.79 11.59 -18.06
N ALA A 135 2.78 11.24 -17.26
CA ALA A 135 1.39 11.67 -17.47
C ALA A 135 1.27 13.21 -17.45
N ALA A 136 1.83 13.87 -16.44
CA ALA A 136 1.81 15.33 -16.35
C ALA A 136 2.56 16.02 -17.51
N LYS A 137 3.67 15.44 -17.98
CA LYS A 137 4.37 15.93 -19.17
C LYS A 137 3.50 15.82 -20.42
N GLN A 138 2.77 14.72 -20.59
CA GLN A 138 1.84 14.53 -21.72
C GLN A 138 0.65 15.49 -21.63
N ALA A 139 0.18 15.78 -20.41
CA ALA A 139 -0.89 16.74 -20.14
C ALA A 139 -0.49 18.21 -20.33
N ARG A 140 0.82 18.52 -20.38
CA ARG A 140 1.39 19.87 -20.59
C ARG A 140 0.95 20.91 -19.55
N GLY A 141 0.68 20.49 -18.31
CA GLY A 141 0.23 21.40 -17.26
C GLY A 141 0.18 20.76 -15.87
N PRO A 142 -0.32 21.50 -14.86
CA PRO A 142 -0.68 20.93 -13.58
C PRO A 142 -1.70 19.79 -13.74
N VAL A 143 -1.64 18.80 -12.85
CA VAL A 143 -2.58 17.67 -12.86
C VAL A 143 -3.37 17.61 -11.55
N ALA A 144 -4.59 17.10 -11.62
CA ALA A 144 -5.32 16.61 -10.46
C ALA A 144 -4.94 15.13 -10.22
N LEU A 145 -4.66 14.75 -8.98
CA LEU A 145 -4.44 13.36 -8.58
C LEU A 145 -5.70 12.81 -7.91
N LEU A 146 -6.15 11.64 -8.35
CA LEU A 146 -7.17 10.83 -7.70
C LEU A 146 -6.59 9.47 -7.36
N GLU A 147 -6.34 9.19 -6.08
CA GLU A 147 -5.88 7.87 -5.63
C GLU A 147 -7.09 7.03 -5.21
N VAL A 148 -7.25 5.84 -5.83
CA VAL A 148 -8.30 4.88 -5.48
C VAL A 148 -7.69 3.78 -4.61
N GLY A 149 -8.36 3.45 -3.50
CA GLY A 149 -7.78 2.62 -2.43
C GLY A 149 -6.70 3.34 -1.64
N CYS A 150 -6.91 4.63 -1.35
CA CYS A 150 -5.85 5.50 -0.87
C CYS A 150 -5.46 5.28 0.59
N SER A 151 -6.26 4.56 1.39
CA SER A 151 -6.15 4.53 2.85
C SER A 151 -6.11 5.97 3.42
N ALA A 152 -4.96 6.44 3.92
CA ALA A 152 -4.78 7.83 4.37
C ALA A 152 -4.33 8.81 3.28
N GLY A 153 -4.22 8.40 2.02
CA GLY A 153 -3.82 9.25 0.91
C GLY A 153 -2.36 9.71 0.96
N LEU A 154 -1.48 8.93 1.61
CA LEU A 154 -0.06 9.30 1.72
C LEU A 154 0.67 9.28 0.37
N LEU A 155 0.15 8.58 -0.66
CA LEU A 155 0.76 8.60 -2.01
C LEU A 155 0.37 9.84 -2.82
N LEU A 156 -0.74 10.52 -2.48
CA LEU A 156 -1.12 11.82 -3.07
C LEU A 156 -0.09 12.93 -2.77
N GLY A 157 0.79 12.73 -1.80
CA GLY A 157 1.91 13.62 -1.48
C GLY A 157 3.17 13.41 -2.33
N LEU A 158 3.14 12.56 -3.37
CA LEU A 158 4.32 12.19 -4.16
C LEU A 158 5.09 13.39 -4.76
N ASP A 159 4.43 14.52 -5.04
CA ASP A 159 5.11 15.71 -5.57
C ASP A 159 5.97 16.44 -4.52
N ARG A 160 5.85 16.03 -3.25
CA ARG A 160 6.50 16.63 -2.08
C ARG A 160 7.62 15.78 -1.49
N TYR A 161 7.82 14.57 -2.00
CA TYR A 161 8.83 13.64 -1.53
C TYR A 161 10.09 13.74 -2.38
N GLY A 162 11.24 13.53 -1.77
CA GLY A 162 12.52 13.47 -2.46
C GLY A 162 12.79 12.04 -2.88
N TYR A 163 13.35 11.85 -4.08
CA TYR A 163 13.61 10.53 -4.63
C TYR A 163 15.08 10.36 -4.97
N ARG A 164 15.63 9.21 -4.63
CA ARG A 164 16.98 8.78 -5.00
C ARG A 164 16.88 7.39 -5.63
N TYR A 165 17.07 7.35 -6.93
CA TYR A 165 17.12 6.11 -7.68
C TYR A 165 18.57 5.67 -7.85
N GLN A 166 18.95 4.54 -7.27
CA GLN A 166 20.27 3.95 -7.48
C GLN A 166 20.28 3.13 -8.76
N THR A 167 21.22 3.42 -9.67
CA THR A 167 21.26 2.82 -11.01
C THR A 167 22.70 2.63 -11.45
N GLU A 168 23.01 1.52 -12.13
CA GLU A 168 24.37 1.25 -12.63
C GLU A 168 24.83 2.28 -13.66
N GLN A 169 23.91 2.77 -14.49
CA GLN A 169 24.22 3.65 -15.63
C GLN A 169 24.60 5.07 -15.21
N ALA A 170 24.04 5.57 -14.10
CA ALA A 170 24.22 6.96 -13.66
C ALA A 170 24.66 7.09 -12.18
N GLY A 171 24.88 5.98 -11.48
CA GLY A 171 25.15 5.91 -10.04
C GLY A 171 23.91 6.24 -9.20
N GLN A 172 23.48 7.50 -9.23
CA GLN A 172 22.28 7.94 -8.52
C GLN A 172 21.55 9.05 -9.30
N LEU A 173 20.27 8.82 -9.61
CA LEU A 173 19.37 9.84 -10.15
C LEU A 173 18.54 10.44 -9.00
N ALA A 174 18.57 11.77 -8.88
CA ALA A 174 17.76 12.49 -7.90
C ALA A 174 16.54 13.13 -8.56
N ALA A 175 15.37 12.98 -7.94
CA ALA A 175 14.12 13.57 -8.41
C ALA A 175 13.26 14.10 -7.25
N GLY A 176 12.18 14.81 -7.59
CA GLY A 176 11.35 15.52 -6.61
C GLY A 176 12.04 16.74 -5.97
N PRO A 177 11.36 17.43 -5.04
CA PRO A 177 11.90 18.58 -4.33
C PRO A 177 13.16 18.23 -3.52
N THR A 178 14.17 19.09 -3.59
CA THR A 178 15.44 18.91 -2.86
C THR A 178 15.35 19.29 -1.39
N LYS A 179 14.43 20.19 -1.02
CA LYS A 179 14.18 20.63 0.36
C LYS A 179 12.95 19.94 0.94
N THR A 180 13.10 18.68 1.30
CA THR A 180 12.03 17.86 1.88
C THR A 180 12.57 16.99 3.01
N ALA A 181 11.74 16.76 4.03
CA ALA A 181 12.07 15.92 5.18
C ALA A 181 11.96 14.42 4.86
N LEU A 182 11.28 14.07 3.76
CA LEU A 182 11.02 12.69 3.37
C LEU A 182 11.76 12.35 2.07
N GLY A 183 12.82 11.54 2.21
CA GLY A 183 13.59 11.00 1.09
C GLY A 183 13.32 9.51 0.93
N LEU A 184 12.99 9.09 -0.29
CA LEU A 184 12.73 7.71 -0.67
C LEU A 184 13.86 7.20 -1.56
N HIS A 185 14.31 5.98 -1.27
CA HIS A 185 15.35 5.28 -2.03
C HIS A 185 14.73 4.12 -2.79
N CYS A 186 15.13 3.94 -4.04
CA CYS A 186 14.66 2.85 -4.89
C CYS A 186 15.80 2.39 -5.81
N ALA A 187 16.08 1.10 -5.84
CA ALA A 187 16.93 0.53 -6.87
C ALA A 187 16.22 0.67 -8.24
N LEU A 188 16.92 1.14 -9.26
CA LEU A 188 16.44 1.29 -10.62
C LEU A 188 17.36 0.49 -11.55
N GLU A 189 16.81 -0.60 -12.06
CA GLU A 189 17.42 -1.48 -13.05
C GLU A 189 16.82 -1.16 -14.43
N LEU A 190 17.57 -1.44 -15.51
CA LEU A 190 17.08 -1.32 -16.88
C LEU A 190 17.00 -2.71 -17.50
N ALA A 191 15.82 -3.05 -18.04
CA ALA A 191 15.69 -4.22 -18.89
C ALA A 191 16.52 -4.04 -20.18
N PRO A 192 16.87 -5.13 -20.88
CA PRO A 192 17.60 -5.04 -22.16
C PRO A 192 16.90 -4.09 -23.15
N GLY A 193 17.64 -3.10 -23.66
CA GLY A 193 17.12 -2.11 -24.61
C GLY A 193 16.31 -0.97 -23.99
N ALA A 194 16.16 -0.93 -22.66
CA ALA A 194 15.52 0.19 -21.97
C ALA A 194 16.48 1.38 -21.80
N GLU A 195 15.92 2.58 -21.83
CA GLU A 195 16.63 3.82 -21.49
C GLU A 195 16.22 4.30 -20.09
N LEU A 196 17.08 5.10 -19.45
CA LEU A 196 16.75 5.71 -18.17
C LEU A 196 15.49 6.58 -18.30
N PRO A 197 14.50 6.43 -17.39
CA PRO A 197 13.34 7.31 -17.41
C PRO A 197 13.75 8.74 -17.09
N VAL A 198 13.13 9.71 -17.78
CA VAL A 198 13.28 11.13 -17.45
C VAL A 198 12.38 11.43 -16.25
N VAL A 199 12.99 11.57 -15.08
CA VAL A 199 12.27 11.83 -13.82
C VAL A 199 12.55 13.28 -13.35
N PRO A 200 11.54 14.17 -13.33
CA PRO A 200 11.77 15.59 -13.09
C PRO A 200 11.95 15.93 -11.60
N LYS A 201 12.61 17.05 -11.33
CA LYS A 201 12.75 17.62 -9.96
C LYS A 201 11.48 18.32 -9.45
N LYS A 202 10.51 18.57 -10.33
CA LYS A 202 9.25 19.23 -9.98
C LYS A 202 8.10 18.57 -10.73
N LEU A 203 7.04 18.30 -9.98
CA LEU A 203 5.72 17.95 -10.48
C LEU A 203 4.75 18.98 -9.90
N THR A 204 3.83 19.50 -10.71
CA THR A 204 2.84 20.47 -10.23
C THR A 204 1.50 19.76 -10.09
N VAL A 205 1.07 19.55 -8.85
CA VAL A 205 -0.21 18.94 -8.51
C VAL A 205 -1.14 20.03 -8.01
N ALA A 206 -2.26 20.22 -8.71
CA ALA A 206 -3.25 21.27 -8.41
C ALA A 206 -4.36 20.79 -7.47
N ALA A 207 -4.71 19.50 -7.51
CA ALA A 207 -5.72 18.89 -6.64
C ALA A 207 -5.30 17.48 -6.20
N ARG A 208 -5.71 17.10 -4.99
CA ARG A 208 -5.45 15.76 -4.40
C ARG A 208 -6.74 15.21 -3.82
N ILE A 209 -7.20 14.12 -4.40
CA ILE A 209 -8.43 13.45 -3.99
C ILE A 209 -8.09 11.99 -3.69
N GLY A 210 -8.54 11.49 -2.54
CA GLY A 210 -8.45 10.09 -2.17
C GLY A 210 -9.85 9.47 -2.14
N LEU A 211 -10.02 8.33 -2.79
CA LEU A 211 -11.23 7.51 -2.72
C LEU A 211 -10.87 6.18 -2.06
N ASP A 212 -11.48 5.88 -0.92
CA ASP A 212 -11.28 4.61 -0.22
C ASP A 212 -12.59 4.18 0.43
N ARG A 213 -12.77 2.88 0.67
CA ARG A 213 -13.95 2.36 1.36
C ARG A 213 -13.99 2.81 2.82
N ALA A 214 -12.83 2.96 3.45
CA ALA A 214 -12.65 3.38 4.82
C ALA A 214 -11.39 4.26 4.92
N PRO A 215 -11.44 5.51 4.40
CA PRO A 215 -10.30 6.41 4.42
C PRO A 215 -9.88 6.69 5.87
N VAL A 216 -8.57 6.79 6.07
CA VAL A 216 -8.00 7.01 7.41
C VAL A 216 -7.53 8.45 7.54
N ASP A 217 -7.99 9.15 8.56
CA ASP A 217 -7.53 10.51 8.84
C ASP A 217 -6.18 10.48 9.57
N ALA A 218 -5.08 10.71 8.84
CA ALA A 218 -3.74 10.76 9.43
C ALA A 218 -3.48 12.00 10.33
N GLN A 219 -4.46 12.90 10.47
CA GLN A 219 -4.41 14.02 11.42
C GLN A 219 -4.92 13.62 12.80
N ASP A 220 -5.80 12.61 12.86
CA ASP A 220 -6.24 11.99 14.10
C ASP A 220 -5.12 11.09 14.64
N GLU A 221 -4.75 11.28 15.91
CA GLU A 221 -3.62 10.59 16.52
C GLU A 221 -3.89 9.09 16.74
N ASP A 222 -5.15 8.72 17.00
CA ASP A 222 -5.54 7.32 17.19
C ASP A 222 -5.61 6.56 15.87
N GLU A 223 -6.11 7.21 14.81
CA GLU A 223 -6.08 6.69 13.45
C GLU A 223 -4.65 6.55 12.93
N LEU A 224 -3.79 7.55 13.15
CA LEU A 224 -2.37 7.45 12.81
C LEU A 224 -1.67 6.33 13.59
N ALA A 225 -1.96 6.18 14.89
CA ALA A 225 -1.44 5.08 15.70
C ALA A 225 -1.90 3.72 15.16
N TRP A 226 -3.14 3.59 14.66
CA TRP A 226 -3.61 2.38 14.00
C TRP A 226 -2.83 2.08 12.70
N LEU A 227 -2.57 3.09 11.85
CA LEU A 227 -1.75 2.92 10.65
C LEU A 227 -0.33 2.48 10.98
N GLU A 228 0.27 3.05 12.03
CA GLU A 228 1.59 2.66 12.52
C GLU A 228 1.60 1.22 13.04
N ALA A 229 0.55 0.81 13.76
CA ALA A 229 0.42 -0.56 14.26
C ALA A 229 0.25 -1.60 13.12
N CYS A 230 -0.31 -1.19 11.98
CA CYS A 230 -0.37 -2.03 10.78
C CYS A 230 0.99 -2.22 10.09
N VAL A 231 2.00 -1.40 10.40
CA VAL A 231 3.39 -1.65 10.01
C VAL A 231 3.98 -2.70 10.94
N TRP A 232 4.66 -3.69 10.36
CA TRP A 232 5.17 -4.80 11.14
C TRP A 232 6.24 -4.32 12.13
N ALA A 233 6.28 -4.95 13.30
CA ALA A 233 7.10 -4.51 14.43
C ALA A 233 8.59 -4.38 14.09
N ASP A 234 9.11 -5.28 13.23
CA ASP A 234 10.51 -5.32 12.77
C ASP A 234 10.85 -4.30 11.66
N GLN A 235 9.94 -3.39 11.31
CA GLN A 235 10.09 -2.48 10.17
C GLN A 235 10.11 -1.00 10.59
N PRO A 236 11.06 -0.57 11.45
CA PRO A 236 11.10 0.79 11.99
C PRO A 236 11.24 1.86 10.90
N GLU A 237 11.96 1.58 9.81
CA GLU A 237 12.08 2.54 8.71
C GLU A 237 10.75 2.74 7.97
N ARG A 238 9.92 1.70 7.79
CA ARG A 238 8.60 1.86 7.17
C ARG A 238 7.68 2.72 8.05
N ALA A 239 7.69 2.48 9.36
CA ALA A 239 6.94 3.30 10.32
C ALA A 239 7.43 4.76 10.34
N ARG A 240 8.75 4.98 10.29
CA ARG A 240 9.34 6.34 10.20
C ARG A 240 8.89 7.07 8.95
N LEU A 241 8.93 6.40 7.78
CA LEU A 241 8.49 7.00 6.51
C LEU A 241 6.99 7.33 6.52
N LEU A 242 6.16 6.46 7.10
CA LEU A 242 4.72 6.69 7.29
C LEU A 242 4.48 7.97 8.11
N ARG A 243 5.11 8.08 9.28
CA ARG A 243 4.97 9.26 10.16
C ARG A 243 5.47 10.55 9.50
N LEU A 244 6.57 10.48 8.74
CA LEU A 244 7.08 11.62 7.97
C LEU A 244 6.12 12.04 6.85
N ALA A 245 5.52 11.07 6.13
CA ALA A 245 4.54 11.35 5.09
C ALA A 245 3.29 12.02 5.68
N ALA A 246 2.77 11.50 6.80
CA ALA A 246 1.66 12.11 7.53
C ALA A 246 2.01 13.56 7.95
N THR A 247 3.23 13.80 8.43
CA THR A 247 3.72 15.15 8.78
C THR A 247 3.76 16.09 7.57
N VAL A 248 4.20 15.60 6.40
CA VAL A 248 4.20 16.37 5.15
C VAL A 248 2.77 16.69 4.69
N GLN A 249 1.86 15.72 4.81
CA GLN A 249 0.46 15.82 4.41
C GLN A 249 -0.30 16.85 5.27
N ARG A 250 0.02 17.01 6.56
CA ARG A 250 -0.64 17.99 7.45
C ARG A 250 -0.70 19.41 6.89
N LYS A 251 0.29 19.79 6.08
CA LYS A 251 0.42 21.13 5.48
C LYS A 251 -0.49 21.38 4.27
N ASP A 252 -0.96 20.32 3.63
CA ASP A 252 -1.83 20.36 2.44
C ASP A 252 -2.57 19.03 2.36
N GLN A 253 -3.70 18.98 3.05
CA GLN A 253 -4.45 17.75 3.26
C GLN A 253 -5.22 17.39 1.97
N PRO A 254 -5.14 16.14 1.51
CA PRO A 254 -5.98 15.68 0.41
C PRO A 254 -7.45 15.67 0.83
N ARG A 255 -8.34 15.80 -0.14
CA ARG A 255 -9.77 15.56 0.09
C ARG A 255 -10.02 14.05 0.06
N LEU A 256 -10.23 13.45 1.22
CA LEU A 256 -10.56 12.03 1.34
C LEU A 256 -12.07 11.82 1.26
N VAL A 257 -12.49 10.82 0.49
CA VAL A 257 -13.89 10.45 0.24
C VAL A 257 -14.06 8.98 0.58
N ALA A 258 -15.03 8.68 1.43
CA ALA A 258 -15.47 7.31 1.66
C ALA A 258 -16.37 6.86 0.50
N GLY A 259 -16.01 5.75 -0.16
CA GLY A 259 -16.78 5.21 -1.28
C GLY A 259 -16.17 3.95 -1.89
N ASP A 260 -16.94 3.29 -2.74
CA ASP A 260 -16.50 2.15 -3.54
C ASP A 260 -15.58 2.58 -4.69
N ALA A 261 -14.57 1.76 -4.99
CA ALA A 261 -13.56 2.05 -6.00
C ALA A 261 -14.11 2.25 -7.42
N VAL A 262 -15.27 1.68 -7.74
CA VAL A 262 -15.90 1.74 -9.06
C VAL A 262 -17.12 2.66 -9.03
N ASP A 263 -18.07 2.42 -8.13
CA ASP A 263 -19.37 3.09 -8.18
C ASP A 263 -19.26 4.58 -7.82
N ASP A 264 -18.35 4.93 -6.91
CA ASP A 264 -18.13 6.31 -6.47
C ASP A 264 -16.99 7.02 -7.22
N LEU A 265 -16.36 6.34 -8.21
CA LEU A 265 -15.23 6.88 -8.96
C LEU A 265 -15.58 8.20 -9.67
N ALA A 266 -16.75 8.25 -10.30
CA ALA A 266 -17.20 9.45 -11.01
C ALA A 266 -17.46 10.62 -10.03
N GLY A 267 -18.04 10.32 -8.87
CA GLY A 267 -18.28 11.31 -7.82
C GLY A 267 -16.97 11.88 -7.25
N ALA A 268 -15.97 11.03 -7.01
CA ALA A 268 -14.65 11.46 -6.56
C ALA A 268 -13.91 12.28 -7.62
N ALA A 269 -13.98 11.89 -8.89
CA ALA A 269 -13.36 12.61 -10.00
C ALA A 269 -13.94 14.02 -10.20
N ALA A 270 -15.24 14.21 -9.94
CA ALA A 270 -15.92 15.50 -10.03
C ALA A 270 -15.48 16.52 -8.95
N LEU A 271 -14.68 16.09 -7.96
CA LEU A 271 -14.14 16.97 -6.93
C LEU A 271 -12.91 17.75 -7.41
N ALA A 272 -12.29 17.32 -8.52
CA ALA A 272 -11.27 18.10 -9.22
C ALA A 272 -11.93 19.00 -10.27
N GLU A 273 -11.42 20.22 -10.43
CA GLU A 273 -11.85 21.16 -11.48
C GLU A 273 -11.87 20.49 -12.87
N ASP A 274 -12.91 20.75 -13.67
CA ASP A 274 -13.19 20.02 -14.92
C ASP A 274 -12.13 20.24 -16.01
N ASP A 275 -11.46 21.40 -15.99
CA ASP A 275 -10.41 21.77 -16.96
C ASP A 275 -9.04 21.16 -16.63
N LEU A 276 -8.85 20.61 -15.42
CA LEU A 276 -7.62 19.95 -15.04
C LEU A 276 -7.49 18.58 -15.72
N PRO A 277 -6.33 18.24 -16.28
CA PRO A 277 -5.99 16.86 -16.59
C PRO A 277 -6.03 15.98 -15.32
N LEU A 278 -6.71 14.83 -15.38
CA LEU A 278 -6.85 13.91 -14.25
C LEU A 278 -5.86 12.74 -14.37
N VAL A 279 -5.11 12.49 -13.30
CA VAL A 279 -4.30 11.28 -13.15
C VAL A 279 -4.91 10.43 -12.05
N VAL A 280 -5.55 9.34 -12.44
CA VAL A 280 -6.03 8.31 -11.52
C VAL A 280 -4.87 7.39 -11.14
N ILE A 281 -4.72 7.12 -9.86
CA ILE A 281 -3.66 6.29 -9.29
C ILE A 281 -4.29 5.10 -8.60
N THR A 282 -3.81 3.89 -8.88
CA THR A 282 -4.15 2.68 -8.13
C THR A 282 -2.87 1.97 -7.67
N SER A 283 -2.80 1.59 -6.39
CA SER A 283 -1.64 0.89 -5.84
C SER A 283 -2.06 -0.33 -5.03
N HIS A 284 -1.94 -1.52 -5.64
CA HIS A 284 -2.33 -2.84 -5.09
C HIS A 284 -3.81 -2.99 -4.69
N VAL A 285 -4.65 -1.99 -4.96
CA VAL A 285 -6.08 -2.04 -4.63
C VAL A 285 -6.87 -2.97 -5.54
N LEU A 286 -6.50 -3.08 -6.83
CA LEU A 286 -7.30 -3.82 -7.80
C LEU A 286 -7.20 -5.32 -7.60
N SER A 287 -6.11 -5.79 -7.01
CA SER A 287 -6.00 -7.17 -6.53
C SER A 287 -7.11 -7.57 -5.54
N TYR A 288 -7.72 -6.64 -4.81
CA TYR A 288 -8.83 -6.91 -3.90
C TYR A 288 -10.20 -6.99 -4.59
N LEU A 289 -10.30 -6.48 -5.82
CA LEU A 289 -11.54 -6.50 -6.59
C LEU A 289 -11.69 -7.85 -7.31
N SER A 290 -12.93 -8.33 -7.42
CA SER A 290 -13.28 -9.43 -8.33
C SER A 290 -12.97 -9.06 -9.78
N ARG A 291 -12.81 -10.06 -10.66
CA ARG A 291 -12.54 -9.84 -12.07
C ARG A 291 -13.59 -8.96 -12.76
N GLU A 292 -14.86 -9.15 -12.40
CA GLU A 292 -16.00 -8.40 -12.90
C GLU A 292 -15.87 -6.92 -12.53
N ARG A 293 -15.65 -6.62 -11.24
CA ARG A 293 -15.42 -5.25 -10.75
C ARG A 293 -14.18 -4.58 -11.36
N ARG A 294 -13.11 -5.32 -11.68
CA ARG A 294 -11.95 -4.77 -12.41
C ARG A 294 -12.33 -4.35 -13.83
N ALA A 295 -13.18 -5.12 -14.51
CA ALA A 295 -13.67 -4.76 -15.85
C ALA A 295 -14.58 -3.52 -15.80
N GLU A 296 -15.46 -3.45 -14.80
CA GLU A 296 -16.30 -2.27 -14.58
C GLU A 296 -15.48 -1.00 -14.25
N PHE A 297 -14.40 -1.14 -13.47
CA PHE A 297 -13.46 -0.04 -13.21
C PHE A 297 -12.84 0.53 -14.51
N LEU A 298 -12.43 -0.35 -15.44
CA LEU A 298 -11.91 0.09 -16.75
C LEU A 298 -12.96 0.82 -17.59
N VAL A 299 -14.23 0.39 -17.52
CA VAL A 299 -15.35 1.07 -18.19
C VAL A 299 -15.54 2.46 -17.58
N ALA A 300 -15.58 2.56 -16.25
CA ALA A 300 -15.73 3.84 -15.54
C ALA A 300 -14.60 4.83 -15.85
N LEU A 301 -13.35 4.36 -15.96
CA LEU A 301 -12.22 5.17 -16.43
C LEU A 301 -12.43 5.67 -17.86
N GLY A 302 -12.95 4.84 -18.75
CA GLY A 302 -13.26 5.23 -20.13
C GLY A 302 -14.36 6.30 -20.20
N GLU A 303 -15.39 6.20 -19.37
CA GLU A 303 -16.46 7.20 -19.27
C GLU A 303 -15.94 8.55 -18.77
N LEU A 304 -15.02 8.55 -17.80
CA LEU A 304 -14.34 9.76 -17.35
C LEU A 304 -13.45 10.35 -18.45
N ALA A 305 -12.68 9.50 -19.13
CA ALA A 305 -11.77 9.93 -20.19
C ALA A 305 -12.49 10.48 -21.43
N ALA A 306 -13.77 10.15 -21.63
CA ALA A 306 -14.62 10.76 -22.65
C ALA A 306 -14.97 12.23 -22.34
N ARG A 307 -14.84 12.67 -21.09
CA ARG A 307 -15.22 14.01 -20.61
C ARG A 307 -14.03 14.93 -20.36
N ARG A 308 -12.87 14.37 -19.98
CA ARG A 308 -11.65 15.12 -19.67
C ARG A 308 -10.38 14.34 -20.03
N PRO A 309 -9.24 15.01 -20.26
CA PRO A 309 -7.95 14.33 -20.39
C PRO A 309 -7.66 13.48 -19.15
N LEU A 310 -7.44 12.19 -19.35
CA LEU A 310 -7.28 11.22 -18.27
C LEU A 310 -6.09 10.28 -18.52
N TRP A 311 -5.31 10.09 -17.46
CA TRP A 311 -4.31 9.05 -17.36
C TRP A 311 -4.62 8.18 -16.16
N TRP A 312 -4.32 6.90 -16.29
CA TRP A 312 -4.36 5.94 -15.21
C TRP A 312 -2.95 5.37 -15.01
N VAL A 313 -2.40 5.61 -13.81
CA VAL A 313 -1.14 5.07 -13.34
C VAL A 313 -1.44 3.94 -12.37
N SER A 314 -1.06 2.72 -12.71
CA SER A 314 -1.33 1.54 -11.91
C SER A 314 -0.04 0.88 -11.42
N VAL A 315 -0.01 0.43 -10.17
CA VAL A 315 0.99 -0.53 -9.68
C VAL A 315 0.25 -1.65 -8.99
N ASP A 316 0.18 -2.82 -9.63
CA ASP A 316 -0.47 -4.01 -9.11
C ASP A 316 0.06 -5.26 -9.84
N GLY A 317 -0.46 -6.44 -9.52
CA GLY A 317 -0.25 -7.62 -10.36
C GLY A 317 -0.73 -7.38 -11.79
N TYR A 318 -0.02 -7.93 -12.79
CA TYR A 318 -0.34 -7.75 -14.21
C TYR A 318 -1.78 -8.16 -14.56
N SER A 319 -2.24 -9.30 -14.04
CA SER A 319 -3.61 -9.81 -14.24
C SER A 319 -4.69 -8.97 -13.57
N ALA A 320 -4.33 -8.17 -12.55
CA ALA A 320 -5.27 -7.27 -11.90
C ALA A 320 -5.48 -5.96 -12.68
N THR A 321 -4.59 -5.65 -13.64
CA THR A 321 -4.52 -4.30 -14.25
C THR A 321 -4.36 -4.33 -15.77
N LEU A 322 -3.16 -4.68 -16.24
CA LEU A 322 -2.76 -4.48 -17.63
C LEU A 322 -3.12 -5.65 -18.54
N GLU A 323 -3.41 -6.85 -18.01
CA GLU A 323 -3.75 -8.03 -18.83
C GLU A 323 -4.89 -7.76 -19.84
N PRO A 324 -6.02 -7.12 -19.49
CA PRO A 324 -7.08 -6.81 -20.46
C PRO A 324 -6.65 -5.79 -21.53
N LEU A 325 -5.62 -4.99 -21.27
CA LEU A 325 -5.17 -3.88 -22.13
C LEU A 325 -3.95 -4.26 -22.98
N LEU A 326 -3.14 -5.21 -22.49
CA LEU A 326 -1.89 -5.68 -23.10
C LEU A 326 -1.85 -7.22 -23.02
N PRO A 327 -2.76 -7.95 -23.67
CA PRO A 327 -2.84 -9.41 -23.54
C PRO A 327 -1.58 -10.11 -24.08
N GLY A 328 -1.27 -11.28 -23.53
CA GLY A 328 -0.17 -12.13 -24.00
C GLY A 328 1.23 -11.68 -23.56
N ARG A 329 1.33 -10.90 -22.48
CA ARG A 329 2.62 -10.49 -21.88
C ARG A 329 3.03 -11.47 -20.79
N ASP A 330 3.42 -12.67 -21.19
CA ASP A 330 3.87 -13.74 -20.27
C ASP A 330 5.07 -13.29 -19.42
N ASP A 331 5.87 -12.35 -19.93
CA ASP A 331 7.00 -11.74 -19.22
C ASP A 331 6.57 -10.82 -18.06
N LEU A 332 5.28 -10.49 -17.94
CA LEU A 332 4.70 -9.70 -16.86
C LEU A 332 3.84 -10.54 -15.91
N THR A 333 3.62 -11.81 -16.23
CA THR A 333 2.84 -12.73 -15.39
C THR A 333 3.71 -13.29 -14.27
N GLU A 334 3.20 -13.26 -13.04
CA GLU A 334 3.88 -13.88 -11.90
C GLU A 334 3.98 -15.40 -12.10
N VAL A 335 5.16 -15.94 -11.77
CA VAL A 335 5.41 -17.38 -11.87
C VAL A 335 5.58 -17.95 -10.47
N ALA A 336 4.82 -19.00 -10.16
CA ALA A 336 4.91 -19.68 -8.87
C ALA A 336 6.35 -20.09 -8.53
N GLY A 337 6.76 -19.83 -7.29
CA GLY A 337 8.12 -20.12 -6.82
C GLY A 337 9.18 -19.06 -7.16
N ARG A 338 8.79 -17.94 -7.82
CA ARG A 338 9.64 -16.75 -7.95
C ARG A 338 9.19 -15.64 -7.01
N PRO A 339 10.07 -14.68 -6.67
CA PRO A 339 9.67 -13.52 -5.89
C PRO A 339 8.55 -12.75 -6.59
N ALA A 340 7.49 -12.44 -5.84
CA ALA A 340 6.36 -11.65 -6.32
C ALA A 340 6.80 -10.24 -6.76
N PHE A 341 6.13 -9.71 -7.79
CA PHE A 341 6.40 -8.40 -8.33
C PHE A 341 5.13 -7.72 -8.85
N GLY A 342 5.09 -6.40 -8.74
CA GLY A 342 4.05 -5.58 -9.38
C GLY A 342 4.48 -5.13 -10.78
N VAL A 343 3.53 -4.60 -11.53
CA VAL A 343 3.79 -3.95 -12.82
C VAL A 343 3.32 -2.50 -12.74
N LEU A 344 4.24 -1.58 -13.01
CA LEU A 344 3.93 -0.17 -13.19
C LEU A 344 3.38 0.05 -14.60
N GLY A 345 2.11 0.44 -14.69
CA GLY A 345 1.39 0.74 -15.91
C GLY A 345 1.10 2.22 -16.08
N LEU A 346 1.05 2.67 -17.33
CA LEU A 346 0.51 3.96 -17.72
C LEU A 346 -0.48 3.76 -18.87
N THR A 347 -1.74 4.13 -18.64
CA THR A 347 -2.81 4.08 -19.63
C THR A 347 -3.37 5.48 -19.83
N HIS A 348 -3.66 5.84 -21.07
CA HIS A 348 -4.43 7.04 -21.40
C HIS A 348 -5.44 6.68 -22.49
N TRP A 349 -6.43 7.53 -22.72
CA TRP A 349 -7.43 7.28 -23.76
C TRP A 349 -7.22 8.23 -24.93
N SER A 350 -7.21 7.67 -26.15
CA SER A 350 -7.08 8.41 -27.39
C SER A 350 -8.17 7.95 -28.34
N LYS A 351 -8.98 8.90 -28.86
CA LYS A 351 -10.13 8.62 -29.72
C LYS A 351 -11.09 7.56 -29.13
N GLY A 352 -11.29 7.60 -27.82
CA GLY A 352 -12.17 6.68 -27.09
C GLY A 352 -11.60 5.29 -26.78
N ALA A 353 -10.39 4.97 -27.24
CA ALA A 353 -9.73 3.69 -26.96
C ALA A 353 -8.60 3.85 -25.92
N PRO A 354 -8.43 2.91 -24.98
CA PRO A 354 -7.30 2.91 -24.06
C PRO A 354 -6.01 2.57 -24.82
N VAL A 355 -4.95 3.30 -24.50
CA VAL A 355 -3.58 3.08 -24.98
C VAL A 355 -2.70 2.90 -23.75
N ALA A 356 -2.37 1.64 -23.47
CA ALA A 356 -1.64 1.21 -22.28
C ALA A 356 -0.17 0.91 -22.60
N ARG A 357 0.70 1.13 -21.60
CA ARG A 357 2.11 0.75 -21.63
C ARG A 357 2.51 0.18 -20.27
N ALA A 358 3.19 -0.96 -20.27
CA ALA A 358 3.92 -1.45 -19.10
C ALA A 358 5.27 -0.72 -19.03
N LEU A 359 5.51 0.01 -17.95
CA LEU A 359 6.70 0.85 -17.77
C LEU A 359 7.80 0.15 -16.98
N ALA A 360 7.44 -0.63 -15.96
CA ALA A 360 8.41 -1.31 -15.11
C ALA A 360 7.84 -2.57 -14.45
N ARG A 361 8.69 -3.54 -14.14
CA ARG A 361 8.44 -4.52 -13.07
C ARG A 361 8.88 -3.90 -11.74
N THR A 362 8.17 -4.13 -10.65
CA THR A 362 8.41 -3.44 -9.38
C THR A 362 8.43 -4.39 -8.19
N GLY A 363 9.24 -4.09 -7.18
CA GLY A 363 9.04 -4.68 -5.86
C GLY A 363 7.73 -4.20 -5.22
N LEU A 364 7.08 -5.03 -4.42
CA LEU A 364 5.75 -4.74 -3.84
C LEU A 364 5.73 -3.54 -2.87
N HIS A 365 6.89 -3.11 -2.37
CA HIS A 365 7.02 -2.05 -1.36
C HIS A 365 7.92 -0.90 -1.81
N GLY A 366 8.12 -0.70 -3.11
CA GLY A 366 8.84 0.46 -3.63
C GLY A 366 10.36 0.46 -3.46
N GLN A 367 10.95 -0.68 -3.07
CA GLN A 367 12.39 -0.83 -2.89
C GLN A 367 13.17 -0.97 -4.21
N ARG A 368 12.52 -1.46 -5.27
CA ARG A 368 13.13 -1.68 -6.59
C ARG A 368 12.14 -1.49 -7.72
N LEU A 369 12.63 -1.05 -8.87
CA LEU A 369 11.93 -1.10 -10.15
C LEU A 369 12.91 -1.46 -11.27
N GLU A 370 12.49 -2.33 -12.18
CA GLU A 370 13.18 -2.67 -13.42
C GLU A 370 12.41 -2.00 -14.56
N TRP A 371 12.98 -0.94 -15.13
CA TRP A 371 12.36 -0.17 -16.21
C TRP A 371 12.40 -0.95 -17.52
N LEU A 372 11.27 -1.07 -18.20
CA LEU A 372 11.11 -1.86 -19.42
C LEU A 372 11.43 -1.04 -20.67
N ALA A 373 11.82 -1.75 -21.74
CA ALA A 373 11.93 -1.14 -23.06
C ALA A 373 10.56 -0.65 -23.54
N GLY A 374 10.57 0.53 -24.17
CA GLY A 374 9.39 1.37 -24.41
C GLY A 374 8.51 0.97 -25.58
#